data_AF-A0A522CBK7-F1
#
_entry.id   AF-A0A522CBK7-F1
#
_cell.length_a   1.000
_cell.length_b   1.000
_cell.length_c   1.000
_cell.angle_alpha   90.00
_cell.angle_beta   90.00
_cell.angle_gamma   90.00
#
_symmetry.space_group_name_H-M   'P 1'
#
loop_
_entity.id
_entity.type
_entity.pdbx_description
1 polymer ?
#
loop_
_entity_poly.entity_id
_entity_poly.type
_entity_poly.pdbx_seq_one_letter_code
_entity_poly.pdbx_strand_id
1 'polypeptide(L)'
;MPFPLNDITRSMIEKHFRRRNLAWDEAYFLNVLATSEKKHDVYCAVLALRDCGTLQAVPALKEKLHFPMMDVQATALLTIAHIARAAETPLYAAMLLDPAYRQKGYATWAIRDAADARAIDAVLEYFTRNLGKLKSGKLYNATLPDGVEYLQRHVETDKRIPDFFRAIESIWPKLAEGERKEIVKRAEWFRHLSPDATVAG
;
A
#
# COMPACT_ATOMS: atom_id res chain seq x y z
N MET A 1 -1.13 -5.48 -13.56
CA MET A 1 -1.42 -6.03 -12.21
C MET A 1 -0.41 -5.44 -11.24
N PRO A 2 -0.82 -4.88 -10.09
CA PRO A 2 0.16 -4.29 -9.17
C PRO A 2 0.88 -5.40 -8.40
N PHE A 3 2.13 -5.18 -8.03
CA PHE A 3 2.94 -6.12 -7.22
C PHE A 3 3.20 -7.50 -7.85
N PRO A 4 3.53 -7.63 -9.16
CA PRO A 4 3.88 -8.94 -9.71
C PRO A 4 5.14 -9.50 -9.04
N LEU A 5 5.24 -10.83 -8.98
CA LEU A 5 6.49 -11.49 -8.59
C LEU A 5 7.50 -11.37 -9.74
N ASN A 6 8.68 -10.80 -9.47
CA ASN A 6 9.75 -10.72 -10.48
C ASN A 6 10.65 -11.96 -10.47
N ASP A 7 11.37 -12.19 -11.57
CA ASP A 7 12.22 -13.38 -11.76
C ASP A 7 13.34 -13.50 -10.72
N ILE A 8 13.91 -12.38 -10.27
CA ILE A 8 14.95 -12.37 -9.23
C ILE A 8 14.38 -12.91 -7.92
N THR A 9 13.17 -12.47 -7.56
CA THR A 9 12.47 -12.87 -6.33
C THR A 9 12.00 -14.32 -6.45
N ARG A 10 11.50 -14.73 -7.62
CA ARG A 10 11.17 -16.13 -7.92
C ARG A 10 12.38 -17.04 -7.71
N SER A 11 13.52 -16.72 -8.33
CA SER A 11 14.76 -17.49 -8.19
C SER A 11 15.26 -17.56 -6.73
N MET A 12 15.09 -16.48 -5.97
CA MET A 12 15.39 -16.47 -4.53
C MET A 12 14.51 -17.47 -3.76
N ILE A 13 13.20 -17.49 -4.02
CA ILE A 13 12.26 -18.41 -3.36
C ILE A 13 12.57 -19.87 -3.74
N GLU A 14 12.83 -20.15 -5.02
CA GLU A 14 13.23 -21.47 -5.48
C GLU A 14 14.50 -21.96 -4.77
N LYS A 15 15.52 -21.10 -4.66
CA LYS A 15 16.76 -21.40 -3.92
C LYS A 15 16.50 -21.64 -2.43
N HIS A 16 15.59 -20.87 -1.83
CA HIS A 16 15.21 -21.00 -0.41
C HIS A 16 14.57 -22.36 -0.10
N PHE A 17 13.70 -22.85 -0.98
CA PHE A 17 13.00 -24.12 -0.82
C PHE A 17 13.63 -25.31 -1.56
N ARG A 18 14.77 -25.14 -2.24
CA ARG A 18 15.40 -26.17 -3.11
C ARG A 18 15.58 -27.55 -2.49
N ARG A 19 15.77 -27.63 -1.17
CA ARG A 19 15.97 -28.90 -0.43
C ARG A 19 14.67 -29.50 0.14
N ARG A 20 13.51 -28.92 -0.17
CA ARG A 20 12.22 -29.24 0.48
C ARG A 20 11.17 -29.75 -0.51
N ASN A 21 11.61 -30.31 -1.64
CA ASN A 21 10.75 -30.80 -2.71
C ASN A 21 9.65 -29.79 -3.09
N LEU A 22 10.08 -28.58 -3.46
CA LEU A 22 9.20 -27.47 -3.78
C LEU A 22 8.22 -27.84 -4.89
N ALA A 23 6.92 -27.71 -4.60
CA ALA A 23 5.88 -27.60 -5.61
C ALA A 23 5.48 -26.12 -5.73
N TRP A 24 5.57 -25.55 -6.94
CA TRP A 24 5.24 -24.15 -7.16
C TRP A 24 3.74 -23.98 -7.41
N ASP A 25 2.95 -24.15 -6.35
CA ASP A 25 1.51 -24.01 -6.37
C ASP A 25 0.96 -23.40 -5.07
N GLU A 26 -0.29 -22.95 -5.11
CA GLU A 26 -0.97 -22.33 -3.97
C GLU A 26 -0.98 -23.26 -2.74
N ALA A 27 -1.26 -24.55 -2.94
CA ALA A 27 -1.40 -25.52 -1.85
C ALA A 27 -0.11 -25.68 -1.05
N TYR A 28 1.04 -25.77 -1.74
CA TYR A 28 2.35 -25.83 -1.10
C TYR A 28 2.61 -24.59 -0.24
N PHE A 29 2.39 -23.39 -0.78
CA PHE A 29 2.68 -22.16 -0.03
C PHE A 29 1.69 -21.93 1.11
N LEU A 30 0.41 -22.32 0.96
CA LEU A 30 -0.55 -22.32 2.07
C LEU A 30 -0.14 -23.28 3.18
N ASN A 31 0.35 -24.48 2.83
CA ASN A 31 0.89 -25.41 3.82
C ASN A 31 2.10 -24.80 4.57
N VAL A 32 2.99 -24.09 3.85
CA VAL A 32 4.11 -23.37 4.50
C VAL A 32 3.60 -22.29 5.46
N LEU A 33 2.58 -21.50 5.08
CA LEU A 33 1.98 -20.47 5.95
C LEU A 33 1.32 -21.05 7.21
N ALA A 34 0.80 -22.28 7.13
CA ALA A 34 0.13 -22.97 8.22
C ALA A 34 1.10 -23.66 9.19
N THR A 35 2.23 -24.19 8.69
CA THR A 35 3.08 -25.11 9.45
C THR A 35 4.45 -24.56 9.82
N SER A 36 4.99 -23.56 9.11
CA SER A 36 6.34 -23.09 9.36
C SER A 36 6.41 -22.03 10.46
N GLU A 37 7.24 -22.29 11.47
CA GLU A 37 7.61 -21.32 12.50
C GLU A 37 8.71 -20.35 12.04
N LYS A 38 9.36 -20.62 10.89
CA LYS A 38 10.48 -19.82 10.40
C LYS A 38 9.98 -18.60 9.64
N LYS A 39 10.30 -17.41 10.14
CA LYS A 39 9.90 -16.12 9.55
C LYS A 39 10.21 -15.99 8.06
N HIS A 40 11.38 -16.46 7.61
CA HIS A 40 11.76 -16.40 6.20
C HIS A 40 11.00 -17.39 5.30
N ASP A 41 10.53 -18.53 5.84
CA ASP A 41 9.66 -19.43 5.09
C ASP A 41 8.31 -18.76 4.83
N VAL A 42 7.74 -18.15 5.89
CA VAL A 42 6.49 -17.39 5.80
C VAL A 42 6.63 -16.24 4.80
N TYR A 43 7.72 -15.47 4.89
CA TYR A 43 8.00 -14.39 3.93
C TYR A 43 8.06 -14.88 2.48
N CYS A 44 8.81 -15.96 2.20
CA CYS A 44 8.91 -16.51 0.84
C CYS A 44 7.57 -17.05 0.35
N ALA A 45 6.78 -17.70 1.21
CA ALA A 45 5.45 -18.20 0.86
C ALA A 45 4.46 -17.09 0.54
N VAL A 46 4.43 -16.02 1.34
CA VAL A 46 3.60 -14.83 1.08
C VAL A 46 3.94 -14.19 -0.28
N LEU A 47 5.23 -14.11 -0.63
CA LEU A 47 5.65 -13.59 -1.93
C LEU A 47 5.27 -14.51 -3.08
N ALA A 48 5.48 -15.82 -2.93
CA ALA A 48 5.18 -16.78 -3.98
C ALA A 48 3.68 -16.84 -4.32
N LEU A 49 2.81 -16.60 -3.34
CA LEU A 49 1.37 -16.48 -3.55
C LEU A 49 0.98 -15.28 -4.45
N ARG A 50 1.88 -14.35 -4.76
CA ARG A 50 1.63 -13.34 -5.80
C ARG A 50 1.63 -13.92 -7.20
N ASP A 51 2.31 -15.05 -7.42
CA ASP A 51 2.40 -15.70 -8.72
C ASP A 51 1.32 -16.77 -8.89
N CYS A 52 1.09 -17.57 -7.84
CA CYS A 52 0.21 -18.74 -7.90
C CYS A 52 -1.03 -18.67 -7.00
N GLY A 53 -1.14 -17.65 -6.13
CA GLY A 53 -2.23 -17.54 -5.18
C GLY A 53 -3.52 -17.04 -5.82
N THR A 54 -4.63 -17.51 -5.25
CA THR A 54 -6.00 -17.17 -5.62
C THR A 54 -6.72 -16.54 -4.42
N LEU A 55 -8.00 -16.20 -4.58
CA LEU A 55 -8.83 -15.71 -3.47
C LEU A 55 -8.86 -16.68 -2.29
N GLN A 56 -8.57 -17.98 -2.49
CA GLN A 56 -8.50 -18.98 -1.43
C GLN A 56 -7.36 -18.72 -0.43
N ALA A 57 -6.28 -18.04 -0.86
CA ALA A 57 -5.17 -17.69 0.02
C ALA A 57 -5.45 -16.49 0.93
N VAL A 58 -6.46 -15.67 0.64
CA VAL A 58 -6.73 -14.42 1.35
C VAL A 58 -6.92 -14.62 2.86
N PRO A 59 -7.69 -15.62 3.36
CA PRO A 59 -7.80 -15.87 4.80
C PRO A 59 -6.45 -16.13 5.47
N ALA A 60 -5.62 -17.01 4.90
CA ALA A 60 -4.30 -17.32 5.45
C ALA A 60 -3.35 -16.11 5.41
N LEU A 61 -3.45 -15.27 4.38
CA LEU A 61 -2.68 -14.02 4.29
C LEU A 61 -3.12 -12.98 5.33
N LYS A 62 -4.43 -12.87 5.62
CA LYS A 62 -4.97 -11.96 6.64
C LYS A 62 -4.42 -12.26 8.03
N GLU A 63 -4.22 -13.54 8.37
CA GLU A 63 -3.59 -13.93 9.64
C GLU A 63 -2.15 -13.42 9.79
N LYS A 64 -1.48 -13.07 8.68
CA LYS A 64 -0.08 -12.61 8.71
C LYS A 64 0.06 -11.08 8.76
N LEU A 65 -1.04 -10.32 8.80
CA LEU A 65 -1.01 -8.85 8.87
C LEU A 65 -0.41 -8.30 10.17
N HIS A 66 -0.38 -9.11 11.23
CA HIS A 66 0.26 -8.78 12.52
C HIS A 66 1.42 -9.72 12.86
N PHE A 67 2.00 -10.38 11.85
CA PHE A 67 3.11 -11.31 12.05
C PHE A 67 4.35 -10.60 12.64
N PRO A 68 5.20 -11.24 13.48
CA PRO A 68 6.31 -10.55 14.15
C PRO A 68 7.37 -9.92 13.22
N MET A 69 7.46 -10.33 11.96
CA MET A 69 8.35 -9.76 10.95
C MET A 69 7.61 -8.71 10.13
N MET A 70 8.09 -7.46 10.15
CA MET A 70 7.48 -6.34 9.42
C MET A 70 7.35 -6.61 7.92
N ASP A 71 8.36 -7.24 7.30
CA ASP A 71 8.32 -7.58 5.88
C ASP A 71 7.18 -8.55 5.54
N VAL A 72 6.86 -9.49 6.43
CA VAL A 72 5.70 -10.39 6.26
C VAL A 72 4.40 -9.61 6.34
N GLN A 73 4.26 -8.69 7.29
CA GLN A 73 3.05 -7.85 7.41
C GLN A 73 2.82 -7.01 6.14
N ALA A 74 3.87 -6.36 5.64
CA ALA A 74 3.82 -5.53 4.46
C ALA A 74 3.54 -6.36 3.20
N THR A 75 4.29 -7.44 3.00
CA THR A 75 4.12 -8.28 1.81
C THR A 75 2.78 -9.01 1.80
N ALA A 76 2.24 -9.42 2.95
CA ALA A 76 0.93 -10.05 3.05
C ALA A 76 -0.18 -9.09 2.58
N LEU A 77 -0.17 -7.84 3.05
CA LEU A 77 -1.15 -6.84 2.62
C LEU A 77 -1.06 -6.58 1.11
N LEU A 78 0.15 -6.42 0.58
CA LEU A 78 0.36 -6.21 -0.85
C LEU A 78 0.00 -7.45 -1.70
N THR A 79 0.24 -8.66 -1.21
CA THR A 79 -0.19 -9.89 -1.88
C THR A 79 -1.71 -10.00 -1.90
N ILE A 80 -2.41 -9.62 -0.82
CA ILE A 80 -3.88 -9.52 -0.83
C ILE A 80 -4.33 -8.46 -1.86
N ALA A 81 -3.66 -7.30 -1.95
CA ALA A 81 -3.94 -6.27 -2.96
C ALA A 81 -3.72 -6.72 -4.41
N HIS A 82 -2.74 -7.60 -4.63
CA HIS A 82 -2.51 -8.25 -5.92
C HIS A 82 -3.66 -9.19 -6.29
N ILE A 83 -4.02 -10.10 -5.39
CA ILE A 83 -4.97 -11.19 -5.65
C ILE A 83 -6.42 -10.70 -5.62
N ALA A 84 -6.81 -10.01 -4.55
CA ALA A 84 -8.21 -9.66 -4.27
C ALA A 84 -8.64 -8.33 -4.88
N ARG A 85 -7.69 -7.46 -5.25
CA ARG A 85 -7.95 -6.16 -5.87
C ARG A 85 -8.97 -5.36 -5.01
N ALA A 86 -9.95 -4.73 -5.64
CA ALA A 86 -10.95 -3.93 -4.95
C ALA A 86 -11.84 -4.74 -3.98
N ALA A 87 -11.91 -6.08 -4.10
CA ALA A 87 -12.76 -6.90 -3.22
C ALA A 87 -12.41 -6.74 -1.73
N GLU A 88 -11.14 -6.47 -1.43
CA GLU A 88 -10.64 -6.28 -0.06
C GLU A 88 -10.35 -4.81 0.28
N THR A 89 -11.00 -3.86 -0.42
CA THR A 89 -10.91 -2.42 -0.09
C THR A 89 -11.15 -2.12 1.40
N PRO A 90 -12.18 -2.71 2.07
CA PRO A 90 -12.41 -2.48 3.49
C PRO A 90 -11.23 -2.89 4.38
N LEU A 91 -10.50 -3.96 4.00
CA LEU A 91 -9.30 -4.40 4.72
C LEU A 91 -8.18 -3.37 4.61
N TYR A 92 -7.91 -2.85 3.41
CA TYR A 92 -6.83 -1.87 3.22
C TYR A 92 -7.11 -0.58 4.00
N ALA A 93 -8.37 -0.13 3.98
CA ALA A 93 -8.85 0.99 4.77
C ALA A 93 -8.67 0.76 6.28
N ALA A 94 -9.05 -0.43 6.77
CA ALA A 94 -8.87 -0.80 8.18
C ALA A 94 -7.38 -0.81 8.58
N MET A 95 -6.50 -1.37 7.73
CA MET A 95 -5.05 -1.38 7.99
C MET A 95 -4.44 0.02 7.99
N LEU A 96 -4.97 0.96 7.21
CA LEU A 96 -4.53 2.36 7.26
C LEU A 96 -4.91 3.03 8.58
N LEU A 97 -6.04 2.69 9.18
CA LEU A 97 -6.51 3.30 10.44
C LEU A 97 -6.08 2.56 11.71
N ASP A 98 -5.71 1.27 11.62
CA ASP A 98 -5.40 0.44 12.78
C ASP A 98 -4.11 0.87 13.53
N PRO A 99 -4.18 1.37 14.78
CA PRO A 99 -2.99 1.80 15.52
C PRO A 99 -1.94 0.68 15.73
N ALA A 100 -2.33 -0.59 15.70
CA ALA A 100 -1.40 -1.72 15.84
C ALA A 100 -0.62 -2.01 14.55
N TYR A 101 -1.19 -1.70 13.38
CA TYR A 101 -0.54 -1.88 12.09
C TYR A 101 0.43 -0.74 11.77
N ARG A 102 1.74 -0.97 11.94
CA ARG A 102 2.75 0.09 11.80
C ARG A 102 3.12 0.42 10.33
N GLN A 103 2.81 -0.46 9.38
CA GLN A 103 3.21 -0.37 7.97
C GLN A 103 2.27 0.50 7.12
N LYS A 104 1.97 1.73 7.55
CA LYS A 104 0.91 2.56 6.93
C LYS A 104 1.15 2.86 5.44
N GLY A 105 2.39 2.96 5.00
CA GLY A 105 2.75 3.25 3.61
C GLY A 105 2.40 2.09 2.71
N TYR A 106 2.50 0.86 3.20
CA TYR A 106 2.04 -0.32 2.47
C TYR A 106 0.51 -0.39 2.39
N ALA A 107 -0.20 0.08 3.42
CA ALA A 107 -1.66 0.23 3.34
C ALA A 107 -2.07 1.32 2.34
N THR A 108 -1.41 2.49 2.36
CA THR A 108 -1.65 3.54 1.37
C THR A 108 -1.32 3.08 -0.05
N TRP A 109 -0.24 2.32 -0.24
CA TRP A 109 0.14 1.76 -1.53
C TRP A 109 -0.90 0.74 -2.03
N ALA A 110 -1.35 -0.18 -1.17
CA ALA A 110 -2.46 -1.09 -1.50
C ALA A 110 -3.73 -0.33 -1.91
N ILE A 111 -4.08 0.73 -1.18
CA ILE A 111 -5.22 1.58 -1.50
C ILE A 111 -5.06 2.24 -2.88
N ARG A 112 -3.91 2.87 -3.13
CA ARG A 112 -3.62 3.50 -4.44
C ARG A 112 -3.78 2.50 -5.60
N ASP A 113 -3.24 1.30 -5.48
CA ASP A 113 -3.15 0.36 -6.62
C ASP A 113 -4.35 -0.59 -6.77
N ALA A 114 -5.14 -0.79 -5.73
CA ALA A 114 -6.17 -1.84 -5.68
C ALA A 114 -7.54 -1.39 -5.18
N ALA A 115 -7.64 -0.36 -4.34
CA ALA A 115 -8.91 0.03 -3.73
C ALA A 115 -9.86 0.74 -4.70
N ASP A 116 -11.15 0.62 -4.39
CA ASP A 116 -12.21 1.47 -4.94
C ASP A 116 -12.63 2.57 -3.94
N ALA A 117 -13.69 3.31 -4.27
CA ALA A 117 -14.20 4.45 -3.51
C ALA A 117 -14.51 4.15 -2.03
N ARG A 118 -14.66 2.89 -1.62
CA ARG A 118 -14.90 2.53 -0.21
C ARG A 118 -13.73 2.88 0.71
N ALA A 119 -12.54 3.19 0.19
CA ALA A 119 -11.41 3.66 1.01
C ALA A 119 -11.35 5.20 1.19
N ILE A 120 -12.25 5.99 0.58
CA ILE A 120 -12.20 7.47 0.63
C ILE A 120 -12.21 7.97 2.09
N ASP A 121 -13.15 7.48 2.91
CA ASP A 121 -13.27 7.90 4.31
C ASP A 121 -11.99 7.67 5.10
N ALA A 122 -11.40 6.48 4.98
CA ALA A 122 -10.20 6.12 5.71
C ALA A 122 -8.98 6.94 5.30
N VAL A 123 -8.83 7.24 4.01
CA VAL A 123 -7.72 8.07 3.51
C VAL A 123 -7.86 9.50 4.01
N LEU A 124 -9.05 10.10 3.88
CA LEU A 124 -9.33 11.44 4.38
C LEU A 124 -9.12 11.53 5.90
N GLU A 125 -9.66 10.58 6.66
CA GLU A 125 -9.51 10.51 8.12
C GLU A 125 -8.03 10.43 8.53
N TYR A 126 -7.28 9.51 7.93
CA TYR A 126 -5.89 9.28 8.28
C TYR A 126 -5.04 10.53 8.04
N PHE A 127 -5.10 11.13 6.85
CA PHE A 127 -4.26 12.28 6.55
C PHE A 127 -4.72 13.55 7.28
N THR A 128 -6.02 13.75 7.47
CA THR A 128 -6.54 14.89 8.25
C THR A 128 -6.04 14.84 9.70
N ARG A 129 -6.11 13.67 10.36
CA ARG A 129 -5.57 13.48 11.72
C ARG A 129 -4.07 13.69 11.81
N ASN A 130 -3.34 13.48 10.71
CA ASN A 130 -1.89 13.60 10.65
C ASN A 130 -1.40 14.88 9.96
N LEU A 131 -2.27 15.86 9.68
CA LEU A 131 -1.87 17.15 9.06
C LEU A 131 -0.76 17.86 9.82
N GLY A 132 -0.79 17.85 11.16
CA GLY A 132 0.29 18.44 11.97
C GLY A 132 1.65 17.76 11.77
N LYS A 133 1.66 16.45 11.54
CA LYS A 133 2.88 15.68 11.25
C LYS A 133 3.37 15.94 9.83
N LEU A 134 2.46 16.09 8.86
CA LEU A 134 2.81 16.52 7.50
C LEU A 134 3.50 17.89 7.51
N LYS A 135 2.90 18.88 8.20
CA LYS A 135 3.47 20.24 8.33
C LYS A 135 4.86 20.27 8.97
N SER A 136 5.19 19.28 9.80
CA SER A 136 6.47 19.22 10.51
C SER A 136 7.45 18.22 9.89
N GLY A 137 7.10 17.59 8.76
CA GLY A 137 7.92 16.56 8.13
C GLY A 137 8.11 15.30 8.99
N LYS A 138 7.17 15.03 9.92
CA LYS A 138 7.24 13.94 10.91
C LYS A 138 6.36 12.73 10.57
N LEU A 139 5.70 12.74 9.40
CA LEU A 139 4.93 11.59 8.94
C LEU A 139 5.86 10.67 8.12
N TYR A 140 6.37 9.63 8.76
CA TYR A 140 7.31 8.69 8.12
C TYR A 140 6.68 7.36 7.72
N ASN A 141 5.50 7.06 8.27
CA ASN A 141 4.92 5.73 8.17
C ASN A 141 3.94 5.59 7.01
N ALA A 142 3.48 6.67 6.36
CA ALA A 142 2.54 6.65 5.23
C ALA A 142 3.00 7.61 4.12
N THR A 143 2.43 7.45 2.93
CA THR A 143 2.82 8.20 1.73
C THR A 143 1.72 9.16 1.30
N LEU A 144 1.84 10.45 1.66
CA LEU A 144 0.90 11.48 1.20
C LEU A 144 0.70 11.49 -0.32
N PRO A 145 1.75 11.37 -1.17
CA PRO A 145 1.57 11.33 -2.62
C PRO A 145 0.65 10.20 -3.10
N ASP A 146 0.77 9.00 -2.53
CA ASP A 146 -0.08 7.86 -2.91
C ASP A 146 -1.53 8.08 -2.46
N GLY A 147 -1.74 8.68 -1.29
CA GLY A 147 -3.06 9.05 -0.80
C GLY A 147 -3.74 10.10 -1.68
N VAL A 148 -2.99 11.14 -2.09
CA VAL A 148 -3.48 12.19 -2.99
C VAL A 148 -3.82 11.61 -4.37
N GLU A 149 -2.94 10.78 -4.93
CA GLU A 149 -3.18 10.11 -6.22
C GLU A 149 -4.43 9.23 -6.18
N TYR A 150 -4.62 8.47 -5.08
CA TYR A 150 -5.85 7.72 -4.85
C TYR A 150 -7.08 8.64 -4.84
N LEU A 151 -7.08 9.68 -4.01
CA LEU A 151 -8.23 10.57 -3.82
C LEU A 151 -8.59 11.33 -5.09
N GLN A 152 -7.60 11.72 -5.90
CA GLN A 152 -7.86 12.47 -7.12
C GLN A 152 -8.77 11.71 -8.10
N ARG A 153 -8.65 10.38 -8.17
CA ARG A 153 -9.53 9.53 -9.01
C ARG A 153 -11.00 9.58 -8.57
N HIS A 154 -11.27 10.12 -7.39
CA HIS A 154 -12.59 10.22 -6.77
C HIS A 154 -13.04 11.66 -6.55
N VAL A 155 -12.30 12.66 -7.04
CA VAL A 155 -12.56 14.08 -6.78
C VAL A 155 -13.97 14.52 -7.20
N GLU A 156 -14.49 13.93 -8.28
CA GLU A 156 -15.85 14.21 -8.79
C GLU A 156 -16.94 13.52 -7.98
N THR A 157 -16.59 12.46 -7.24
CA THR A 157 -17.55 11.62 -6.49
C THR A 157 -17.68 12.00 -5.03
N ASP A 158 -16.70 12.70 -4.45
CA ASP A 158 -16.72 13.10 -3.04
C ASP A 158 -16.26 14.54 -2.83
N LYS A 159 -17.19 15.37 -2.37
CA LYS A 159 -17.05 16.82 -2.19
C LYS A 159 -16.00 17.19 -1.14
N ARG A 160 -15.65 16.28 -0.23
CA ARG A 160 -14.65 16.51 0.83
C ARG A 160 -13.22 16.45 0.29
N ILE A 161 -13.01 15.82 -0.87
CA ILE A 161 -11.68 15.68 -1.47
C ILE A 161 -11.11 17.05 -1.89
N PRO A 162 -11.85 17.92 -2.62
CA PRO A 162 -11.44 19.30 -2.85
C PRO A 162 -11.10 20.09 -1.58
N ASP A 163 -11.86 19.92 -0.49
CA ASP A 163 -11.57 20.59 0.79
C ASP A 163 -10.24 20.11 1.39
N PHE A 164 -10.03 18.80 1.38
CA PHE A 164 -8.77 18.21 1.82
C PHE A 164 -7.59 18.69 0.94
N PHE A 165 -7.76 18.75 -0.38
CA PHE A 165 -6.71 19.24 -1.28
C PHE A 165 -6.35 20.69 -1.00
N ARG A 166 -7.34 21.58 -0.83
CA ARG A 166 -7.08 22.97 -0.38
C ARG A 166 -6.34 23.03 0.97
N ALA A 167 -6.64 22.12 1.90
CA ALA A 167 -5.91 22.04 3.15
C ALA A 167 -4.43 21.65 2.93
N ILE A 168 -4.15 20.74 1.98
CA ILE A 168 -2.78 20.40 1.56
C ILE A 168 -2.08 21.60 0.89
N GLU A 169 -2.75 22.34 0.01
CA GLU A 169 -2.22 23.57 -0.60
C GLU A 169 -1.81 24.60 0.46
N SER A 170 -2.64 24.79 1.49
CA SER A 170 -2.36 25.75 2.57
C SER A 170 -1.08 25.42 3.36
N ILE A 171 -0.65 24.16 3.33
CA ILE A 171 0.56 23.68 4.02
C ILE A 171 1.69 23.36 3.04
N TRP A 172 1.48 23.59 1.74
CA TRP A 172 2.41 23.22 0.68
C TRP A 172 3.85 23.65 0.95
N PRO A 173 4.15 24.91 1.35
CA PRO A 173 5.54 25.33 1.60
C PRO A 173 6.23 24.58 2.74
N LYS A 174 5.46 23.89 3.60
CA LYS A 174 5.95 23.13 4.75
C LYS A 174 6.11 21.63 4.47
N LEU A 175 5.58 21.14 3.34
CA LEU A 175 5.75 19.75 2.94
C LEU A 175 7.19 19.49 2.52
N ALA A 176 7.65 18.26 2.75
CA ALA A 176 8.98 17.86 2.30
C ALA A 176 9.09 18.03 0.77
N GLU A 177 10.25 18.46 0.29
CA GLU A 177 10.45 18.70 -1.14
C GLU A 177 10.15 17.45 -1.99
N GLY A 178 10.58 16.27 -1.53
CA GLY A 178 10.27 15.01 -2.20
C GLY A 178 8.77 14.73 -2.30
N GLU A 179 7.99 15.03 -1.26
CA GLU A 179 6.52 14.87 -1.30
C GLU A 179 5.89 15.82 -2.30
N ARG A 180 6.31 17.10 -2.31
CA ARG A 180 5.81 18.09 -3.27
C ARG A 180 6.05 17.66 -4.71
N LYS A 181 7.28 17.23 -5.03
CA LYS A 181 7.65 16.76 -6.37
C LYS A 181 6.79 15.57 -6.81
N GLU A 182 6.61 14.58 -5.93
CA GLU A 182 5.79 13.41 -6.25
C GLU A 182 4.30 13.76 -6.39
N ILE A 183 3.76 14.64 -5.55
CA ILE A 183 2.36 15.09 -5.66
C ILE A 183 2.11 15.79 -7.00
N VAL A 184 2.95 16.77 -7.38
CA VAL A 184 2.80 17.49 -8.67
C VAL A 184 2.85 16.55 -9.86
N LYS A 185 3.74 15.55 -9.81
CA LYS A 185 3.90 14.56 -10.89
C LYS A 185 2.64 13.69 -11.07
N ARG A 186 1.98 13.33 -9.97
CA ARG A 186 0.92 12.30 -9.94
C ARG A 186 -0.48 12.88 -9.86
N ALA A 187 -0.63 14.11 -9.39
CA ALA A 187 -1.92 14.74 -9.15
C ALA A 187 -2.08 16.05 -9.95
N GLU A 188 -2.96 16.02 -10.94
CA GLU A 188 -3.31 17.15 -11.81
C GLU A 188 -3.75 18.37 -11.01
N TRP A 189 -4.50 18.16 -9.92
CA TRP A 189 -4.99 19.23 -9.05
C TRP A 189 -3.85 20.16 -8.60
N PHE A 190 -2.68 19.60 -8.27
CA PHE A 190 -1.56 20.34 -7.69
C PHE A 190 -0.55 20.84 -8.72
N ARG A 191 -0.73 20.60 -10.03
CA ARG A 191 0.25 21.00 -11.06
C ARG A 191 0.53 22.51 -11.09
N HIS A 192 -0.46 23.32 -10.75
CA HIS A 192 -0.32 24.78 -10.67
C HIS A 192 0.64 25.24 -9.56
N LEU A 193 1.01 24.36 -8.63
CA LEU A 193 2.00 24.62 -7.58
C LEU A 193 3.42 24.16 -7.95
N SER A 194 3.62 23.68 -9.18
CA SER A 194 4.95 23.39 -9.70
C SER A 194 5.75 24.68 -9.88
N PRO A 195 7.05 24.73 -9.49
CA PRO A 195 7.92 25.87 -9.78
C PRO A 195 7.97 26.21 -11.29
N ASP A 196 7.81 25.20 -12.14
CA ASP A 196 7.86 25.33 -13.59
C ASP A 196 6.54 25.88 -14.19
N ALA A 197 5.45 25.95 -13.43
CA ALA A 197 4.16 26.48 -13.90
C ALA A 197 4.19 28.00 -14.14
N THR A 198 5.22 28.69 -13.65
CA THR A 198 5.43 30.13 -13.82
C THR A 198 6.10 30.52 -15.14
N VAL A 199 6.37 29.57 -16.05
CA VAL A 199 6.98 29.82 -17.37
C VAL A 199 6.05 29.35 -18.49
N ALA A 200 4.80 29.78 -18.47
CA ALA A 200 3.91 29.69 -19.63
C ALA A 200 2.82 30.76 -19.56
N GLY A 201 3.11 31.93 -20.16
CA GLY A 201 2.13 32.88 -20.69
C GLY A 201 1.39 33.73 -19.68
#